data_AF-A0A024P902-F1
#
_entry.id   AF-A0A024P902-F1
#
_cell.length_a   1.000
_cell.length_b   1.000
_cell.length_c   1.000
_cell.angle_alpha   90.00
_cell.angle_beta   90.00
_cell.angle_gamma   90.00
#
_symmetry.space_group_name_H-M   'P 1'
#
loop_
_entity.id
_entity.type
_entity.pdbx_description
1 polymer ?
#
loop_
_entity_poly.entity_id
_entity_poly.type
_entity_poly.pdbx_seq_one_letter_code
_entity_poly.pdbx_strand_id
1 'polypeptide(L)'
;MRKTTWAGVFLLTILIAGGFILYFGSESMNREGTSNQESEITMKDTEEVAEIIKYIKDKFSGNDRIKDVHFDRNRKAIAVNTSFTRSDLEEGIKFEKEIVDELQLYNKSGERISYMIEINFSDGTLFSSVVILN
;
A
#
# COMPACT_ATOMS: atom_id res chain seq x y z
N MET A 1 -58.88 23.63 26.34
CA MET A 1 -58.20 23.66 25.03
C MET A 1 -57.59 22.27 24.77
N ARG A 2 -58.15 21.52 23.81
CA ARG A 2 -57.64 20.22 23.32
C ARG A 2 -56.46 20.50 22.36
N LYS A 3 -55.26 19.98 22.65
CA LYS A 3 -54.64 18.71 22.21
C LYS A 3 -54.09 18.74 20.77
N THR A 4 -52.85 18.23 20.69
CA THR A 4 -52.14 17.58 19.56
C THR A 4 -51.70 18.45 18.38
N THR A 5 -50.38 18.63 18.24
CA THR A 5 -49.60 18.21 17.04
C THR A 5 -48.12 18.61 17.14
N TRP A 6 -47.36 18.03 18.08
CA TRP A 6 -45.87 18.11 18.08
C TRP A 6 -45.23 16.75 18.37
N ALA A 7 -45.86 15.67 17.91
CA ALA A 7 -45.34 14.30 18.00
C ALA A 7 -45.09 13.65 16.62
N GLY A 8 -45.32 14.38 15.53
CA GLY A 8 -45.20 13.86 14.16
C GLY A 8 -43.81 14.04 13.51
N VAL A 9 -42.99 14.97 13.99
CA VAL A 9 -41.68 15.25 13.37
C VAL A 9 -40.56 14.41 13.98
N PHE A 10 -40.72 13.95 15.22
CA PHE A 10 -39.68 13.16 15.92
C PHE A 10 -39.63 11.68 15.52
N LEU A 11 -40.70 11.15 14.92
CA LEU A 11 -40.76 9.75 14.48
C LEU A 11 -40.18 9.53 13.08
N LEU A 12 -40.04 10.58 12.27
CA LEU A 12 -39.49 10.48 10.92
C LEU A 12 -37.94 10.45 10.91
N THR A 13 -37.29 11.09 11.88
CA THR A 13 -35.82 11.10 12.00
C THR A 13 -35.25 9.78 12.49
N ILE A 14 -35.99 9.01 13.30
CA ILE A 14 -35.55 7.69 13.78
C ILE A 14 -35.59 6.64 12.66
N LEU A 15 -36.55 6.75 11.72
CA LEU A 15 -36.62 5.82 10.57
C LEU A 15 -35.49 6.04 9.55
N ILE A 16 -34.94 7.24 9.44
CA ILE A 16 -33.80 7.53 8.54
C ILE A 16 -32.46 7.17 9.22
N ALA A 17 -32.33 7.40 10.53
CA ALA A 17 -31.12 7.02 11.28
C ALA A 17 -31.02 5.50 11.55
N GLY A 18 -32.15 4.81 11.73
CA GLY A 18 -32.19 3.35 11.91
C GLY A 18 -31.96 2.56 10.62
N GLY A 19 -32.32 3.12 9.46
CA GLY A 19 -32.07 2.51 8.14
C GLY A 19 -30.61 2.55 7.69
N PHE A 20 -29.83 3.52 8.16
CA PHE A 20 -28.39 3.61 7.83
C PHE A 20 -27.51 2.65 8.64
N ILE A 21 -27.98 2.19 9.80
CA ILE A 21 -27.19 1.32 10.69
C ILE A 21 -27.44 -0.18 10.37
N LEU A 22 -28.52 -0.52 9.66
CA LEU A 22 -28.81 -1.91 9.24
C LEU A 22 -28.40 -2.24 7.79
N TYR A 23 -27.89 -1.27 7.01
CA TYR A 23 -27.29 -1.56 5.68
C TYR A 23 -25.85 -2.10 5.78
N PHE A 24 -25.21 -2.02 6.94
CA PHE A 24 -23.90 -2.64 7.20
C PHE A 24 -23.97 -3.93 8.04
N GLY A 25 -25.18 -4.46 8.26
CA GLY A 25 -25.42 -5.68 9.04
C GLY A 25 -26.26 -6.69 8.27
N SER A 26 -25.58 -7.56 7.53
CA SER A 26 -26.03 -8.86 6.99
C SER A 26 -27.23 -8.86 6.03
N GLU A 27 -26.96 -9.01 4.74
CA GLU A 27 -27.30 -10.28 4.08
C GLU A 27 -26.43 -10.53 2.84
N SER A 28 -25.98 -11.78 2.78
CA SER A 28 -25.15 -12.39 1.78
C SER A 28 -25.86 -12.63 0.45
N MET A 29 -25.03 -12.82 -0.57
CA MET A 29 -25.26 -13.54 -1.82
C MET A 29 -25.68 -12.73 -3.06
N ASN A 30 -24.71 -12.72 -3.98
CA ASN A 30 -24.83 -12.66 -5.42
C ASN A 30 -24.95 -11.28 -6.06
N ARG A 31 -23.81 -10.59 -6.11
CA ARG A 31 -23.31 -10.00 -7.36
C ARG A 31 -21.79 -9.84 -7.30
N GLU A 32 -21.15 -10.81 -7.95
CA GLU A 32 -19.85 -10.80 -8.62
C GLU A 32 -19.08 -9.48 -8.56
N GLY A 33 -17.88 -9.51 -7.95
CA GLY A 33 -16.90 -8.44 -8.15
C GLY A 33 -15.92 -8.18 -7.01
N THR A 34 -16.08 -8.78 -5.83
CA THR A 34 -15.05 -8.73 -4.79
C THR A 34 -14.20 -9.99 -4.88
N SER A 35 -13.10 -9.92 -5.63
CA SER A 35 -12.05 -10.89 -5.45
C SER A 35 -11.58 -10.79 -3.99
N ASN A 36 -11.89 -11.81 -3.21
CA ASN A 36 -11.02 -12.21 -2.11
C ASN A 36 -9.71 -12.70 -2.74
N GLN A 37 -8.95 -11.80 -3.35
CA GLN A 37 -7.51 -11.95 -3.43
C GLN A 37 -6.97 -11.43 -2.11
N GLU A 38 -7.18 -12.21 -1.04
CA GLU A 38 -5.99 -12.51 -0.25
C GLU A 38 -5.02 -13.09 -1.27
N SER A 39 -4.17 -12.21 -1.82
CA SER A 39 -3.11 -12.62 -2.72
C SER A 39 -2.20 -13.49 -1.88
N GLU A 40 -2.54 -14.78 -1.86
CA GLU A 40 -1.66 -15.85 -1.46
C GLU A 40 -0.44 -15.66 -2.36
N ILE A 41 0.62 -15.12 -1.76
CA ILE A 41 1.86 -14.84 -2.49
C ILE A 41 2.29 -16.19 -3.05
N THR A 42 2.16 -16.35 -4.36
CA THR A 42 2.48 -17.62 -5.00
C THR A 42 3.98 -17.85 -4.89
N MET A 43 4.44 -19.09 -5.06
CA MET A 43 5.89 -19.35 -5.15
C MET A 43 6.54 -18.49 -6.25
N LYS A 44 5.82 -18.28 -7.35
CA LYS A 44 6.23 -17.41 -8.45
C LYS A 44 6.37 -15.94 -8.01
N ASP A 45 5.40 -15.40 -7.27
CA ASP A 45 5.50 -14.03 -6.75
C ASP A 45 6.67 -13.89 -5.77
N THR A 46 6.98 -14.94 -5.00
CA THR A 46 8.14 -14.97 -4.09
C THR A 46 9.46 -14.96 -4.86
N GLU A 47 9.55 -15.68 -5.98
CA GLU A 47 10.71 -15.68 -6.87
C GLU A 47 10.90 -14.32 -7.54
N GLU A 48 9.82 -13.72 -8.09
CA GLU A 48 9.90 -12.40 -8.72
C GLU A 48 10.27 -11.30 -7.70
N VAL A 49 9.74 -11.34 -6.48
CA VAL A 49 10.16 -10.43 -5.40
C VAL A 49 11.64 -10.61 -5.08
N ALA A 50 12.14 -11.85 -5.03
CA ALA A 50 13.56 -12.11 -4.81
C ALA A 50 14.45 -11.59 -5.95
N GLU A 51 13.99 -11.68 -7.21
CA GLU A 51 14.65 -11.09 -8.37
C GLU A 51 14.72 -9.56 -8.28
N ILE A 52 13.62 -8.90 -7.88
CA ILE A 52 13.59 -7.44 -7.72
C ILE A 52 14.55 -7.00 -6.60
N ILE A 53 14.53 -7.68 -5.45
CA ILE A 53 15.46 -7.40 -4.35
C ILE A 53 16.91 -7.56 -4.80
N LYS A 54 17.20 -8.65 -5.52
CA LYS A 54 18.54 -8.89 -6.07
C LYS A 54 18.94 -7.79 -7.05
N TYR A 55 18.04 -7.40 -7.94
CA TYR A 55 18.28 -6.33 -8.91
C TYR A 55 18.64 -5.01 -8.20
N ILE A 56 17.89 -4.61 -7.17
CA ILE A 56 18.19 -3.40 -6.39
C ILE A 56 19.57 -3.53 -5.74
N LYS A 57 19.87 -4.67 -5.10
CA LYS A 57 21.18 -4.90 -4.45
C LYS A 57 22.34 -4.86 -5.45
N ASP A 58 22.17 -5.45 -6.62
CA ASP A 58 23.20 -5.50 -7.66
C ASP A 58 23.40 -4.12 -8.29
N LYS A 59 22.31 -3.42 -8.64
CA LYS A 59 22.36 -2.09 -9.29
C LYS A 59 22.96 -1.03 -8.39
N PHE A 60 22.65 -1.07 -7.10
CA PHE A 60 23.14 -0.14 -6.10
C PHE A 60 24.28 -0.73 -5.25
N SER A 61 24.96 -1.75 -5.76
CA SER A 61 26.11 -2.35 -5.09
C SER A 61 27.20 -1.30 -4.86
N GLY A 62 27.67 -1.20 -3.61
CA GLY A 62 28.67 -0.19 -3.21
C GLY A 62 28.11 1.21 -2.96
N ASN A 63 26.79 1.40 -3.06
CA ASN A 63 26.13 2.65 -2.65
C ASN A 63 25.89 2.64 -1.14
N ASP A 64 26.58 3.51 -0.41
CA ASP A 64 26.46 3.67 1.04
C ASP A 64 25.11 4.26 1.50
N ARG A 65 24.29 4.73 0.54
CA ARG A 65 22.92 5.20 0.77
C ARG A 65 21.95 4.07 1.11
N ILE A 66 22.22 2.82 0.68
CA ILE A 66 21.37 1.66 0.98
C ILE A 66 22.06 0.78 2.03
N LYS A 67 21.39 0.59 3.17
CA LYS A 67 21.85 -0.29 4.24
C LYS A 67 21.35 -1.71 4.08
N ASP A 68 20.08 -1.87 3.70
CA ASP A 68 19.46 -3.17 3.55
C ASP A 68 18.26 -3.11 2.59
N VAL A 69 18.00 -4.23 1.92
CA VAL A 69 16.82 -4.42 1.08
C VAL A 69 16.24 -5.80 1.36
N HIS A 70 14.98 -5.85 1.76
CA HIS A 70 14.28 -7.09 2.11
C HIS A 70 12.79 -6.98 1.82
N PHE A 71 12.09 -8.12 1.83
CA PHE A 71 10.64 -8.15 1.72
C PHE A 71 10.00 -8.06 3.12
N ASP A 72 9.26 -6.99 3.39
CA ASP A 72 8.40 -6.86 4.56
C ASP A 72 7.09 -7.62 4.31
N ARG A 73 6.98 -8.82 4.89
CA ARG A 73 5.81 -9.68 4.76
C ARG A 73 4.54 -9.07 5.34
N ASN A 74 4.65 -8.25 6.38
CA ASN A 74 3.49 -7.66 7.05
C ASN A 74 2.88 -6.57 6.18
N ARG A 75 3.74 -5.77 5.54
CA ARG A 75 3.34 -4.69 4.64
C ARG A 75 3.19 -5.12 3.18
N LYS A 76 3.56 -6.36 2.86
CA LYS A 76 3.62 -6.92 1.50
C LYS A 76 4.38 -5.98 0.56
N ALA A 77 5.54 -5.51 1.01
CA ALA A 77 6.34 -4.50 0.32
C ALA A 77 7.83 -4.87 0.31
N ILE A 78 8.55 -4.37 -0.69
CA ILE A 78 10.01 -4.41 -0.69
C ILE A 78 10.50 -3.18 0.07
N ALA A 79 11.07 -3.41 1.26
CA ALA A 79 11.61 -2.38 2.11
C ALA A 79 13.07 -2.10 1.73
N VAL A 80 13.39 -0.82 1.48
CA VAL A 80 14.72 -0.28 1.20
C VAL A 80 15.11 0.60 2.36
N ASN A 81 15.95 0.09 3.25
CA ASN A 81 16.45 0.82 4.40
C ASN A 81 17.68 1.64 3.99
N THR A 82 17.62 2.95 4.21
CA THR A 82 18.66 3.88 3.76
C THR A 82 19.57 4.35 4.91
N SER A 83 20.65 5.05 4.57
CA SER A 83 21.46 5.79 5.53
C SER A 83 20.95 7.22 5.79
N PHE A 84 19.97 7.69 5.03
CA PHE A 84 19.39 9.02 5.19
C PHE A 84 18.72 9.21 6.54
N THR A 85 18.88 10.39 7.10
CA THR A 85 18.12 10.88 8.22
C THR A 85 17.06 11.88 7.74
N ARG A 86 16.19 12.33 8.64
CA ARG A 86 15.17 13.34 8.30
C ARG A 86 15.75 14.68 7.85
N SER A 87 16.99 15.01 8.21
CA SER A 87 17.67 16.21 7.72
C SER A 87 18.09 16.11 6.26
N ASP A 88 18.20 14.89 5.73
CA ASP A 88 18.71 14.61 4.38
C ASP A 88 17.56 14.46 3.38
N LEU A 89 16.38 15.03 3.69
CA LEU A 89 15.15 14.82 2.95
C LEU A 89 15.28 15.12 1.45
N GLU A 90 15.98 16.20 1.09
CA GLU A 90 16.18 16.55 -0.32
C GLU A 90 17.04 15.52 -1.07
N GLU A 91 18.06 14.96 -0.41
CA GLU A 91 18.88 13.88 -0.97
C GLU A 91 18.10 12.57 -1.05
N GLY A 92 17.28 12.29 -0.03
CA GLY A 92 16.34 11.17 -0.02
C GLY A 92 15.36 11.22 -1.18
N ILE A 93 14.78 12.39 -1.48
CA ILE A 93 13.87 12.60 -2.63
C ILE A 93 14.60 12.37 -3.97
N LYS A 94 15.87 12.79 -4.09
CA LYS A 94 16.65 12.52 -5.31
C LYS A 94 16.91 11.02 -5.48
N PHE A 95 17.27 10.34 -4.39
CA PHE A 95 17.48 8.91 -4.39
C PHE A 95 16.19 8.11 -4.66
N GLU A 96 15.04 8.56 -4.14
CA GLU A 96 13.74 7.97 -4.47
C GLU A 96 13.47 8.01 -5.98
N LYS A 97 13.71 9.15 -6.62
CA LYS A 97 13.56 9.25 -8.08
C LYS A 97 14.51 8.29 -8.80
N GLU A 98 15.77 8.23 -8.37
CA GLU A 98 16.78 7.34 -8.93
C GLU A 98 16.36 5.87 -8.87
N ILE A 99 15.89 5.39 -7.71
CA ILE A 99 15.47 3.98 -7.56
C ILE A 99 14.18 3.68 -8.32
N VAL A 100 13.22 4.61 -8.34
CA VAL A 100 11.96 4.45 -9.07
C VAL A 100 12.20 4.40 -10.58
N ASP A 101 13.03 5.29 -11.11
CA ASP A 101 13.36 5.33 -12.54
C ASP A 101 14.03 4.03 -12.99
N GLU A 102 15.00 3.52 -12.21
CA GLU A 102 15.67 2.25 -12.49
C GLU A 102 14.70 1.06 -12.47
N LEU A 103 13.77 1.02 -11.53
CA LEU A 103 12.80 -0.06 -11.43
C LEU A 103 11.71 0.01 -12.49
N GLN A 104 11.32 1.21 -12.93
CA GLN A 104 10.46 1.37 -14.09
C GLN A 104 11.15 0.86 -15.37
N LEU A 105 12.46 1.11 -15.52
CA LEU A 105 13.24 0.54 -16.63
C LEU A 105 13.31 -0.98 -16.55
N TYR A 106 13.54 -1.52 -15.35
CA TYR A 106 13.53 -2.97 -15.11
C TYR A 106 12.18 -3.60 -15.48
N ASN A 107 11.06 -3.02 -15.05
CA ASN A 107 9.73 -3.53 -15.34
C ASN A 107 9.38 -3.48 -16.84
N LYS A 108 9.84 -2.47 -17.59
CA LYS A 108 9.61 -2.40 -19.05
C LYS A 108 10.23 -3.56 -19.85
N SER A 109 11.17 -4.29 -19.25
CA SER A 109 11.91 -5.37 -19.91
C SER A 109 11.21 -6.74 -19.89
N GLY A 110 10.06 -6.88 -19.24
CA GLY A 110 9.28 -8.13 -19.24
C GLY A 110 7.90 -8.01 -18.57
N GLU A 111 7.08 -9.05 -18.66
CA GLU A 111 5.85 -9.13 -17.86
C GLU A 111 6.21 -9.47 -16.40
N ARG A 112 6.09 -8.49 -15.51
CA ARG A 112 6.39 -8.58 -14.07
C ARG A 112 5.14 -8.40 -13.22
N ILE A 113 5.20 -8.84 -11.96
CA ILE A 113 4.17 -8.50 -10.97
C ILE A 113 4.11 -6.99 -10.68
N SER A 114 2.94 -6.52 -10.23
CA SER A 114 2.84 -5.23 -9.55
C SER A 114 3.32 -5.36 -8.10
N TYR A 115 4.07 -4.38 -7.61
CA TYR A 115 4.65 -4.42 -6.26
C TYR A 115 4.76 -3.03 -5.63
N MET A 116 4.87 -3.00 -4.31
CA MET A 116 5.10 -1.79 -3.53
C MET A 116 6.53 -1.76 -3.00
N ILE A 117 7.15 -0.58 -3.07
CA ILE A 117 8.43 -0.29 -2.45
C ILE A 117 8.24 0.72 -1.35
N GLU A 118 8.86 0.45 -0.21
CA GLU A 118 8.97 1.38 0.90
C GLU A 118 10.42 1.78 1.09
N ILE A 119 10.70 3.08 1.00
CA ILE A 119 12.01 3.63 1.31
C ILE A 119 11.95 4.17 2.73
N ASN A 120 12.82 3.66 3.60
CA ASN A 120 12.86 4.02 5.01
C ASN A 120 14.11 4.85 5.32
N PHE A 121 13.98 5.81 6.24
CA PHE A 121 15.11 6.47 6.86
C PHE A 121 15.95 5.47 7.67
N SER A 122 17.13 5.92 8.10
CA SER A 122 18.09 5.15 8.89
C SER A 122 17.54 4.65 10.23
N ASP A 123 16.50 5.31 10.76
CA ASP A 123 15.81 4.93 12.00
C ASP A 123 14.65 3.94 11.77
N GLY A 124 14.41 3.52 10.52
CA GLY A 124 13.32 2.63 10.13
C GLY A 124 11.98 3.33 9.91
N THR A 125 11.89 4.65 10.09
CA THR A 125 10.68 5.41 9.75
C THR A 125 10.48 5.41 8.24
N LEU A 126 9.24 5.17 7.80
CA LEU A 126 8.86 5.29 6.39
C LEU A 126 9.09 6.72 5.90
N PHE A 127 9.87 6.84 4.83
CA PHE A 127 10.13 8.10 4.13
C PHE A 127 9.21 8.24 2.91
N SER A 128 9.19 7.21 2.05
CA SER A 128 8.34 7.18 0.85
C SER A 128 7.82 5.77 0.58
N SER A 129 6.64 5.69 -0.04
CA SER A 129 6.06 4.45 -0.54
C SER A 129 5.61 4.64 -1.99
N VAL A 130 6.07 3.76 -2.87
CA VAL A 130 5.81 3.84 -4.31
C VAL A 130 5.28 2.50 -4.79
N VAL A 131 4.14 2.55 -5.49
CA VAL A 131 3.57 1.38 -6.16
C VAL A 131 4.04 1.37 -7.61
N ILE A 132 4.68 0.28 -8.01
CA ILE A 132 5.06 0.03 -9.40
C ILE A 132 4.06 -0.96 -9.98
N LEU A 133 3.25 -0.45 -10.91
CA LEU A 133 2.26 -1.22 -11.63
C LEU A 133 2.88 -1.79 -12.91
N ASN A 134 2.41 -2.98 -13.29
CA ASN A 134 2.70 -3.60 -14.57
C ASN A 134 1.45 -3.75 -15.41
#